data_AF-A0A966TJA3-F1
#
_entry.id   AF-A0A966TJA3-F1
#
_cell.length_a   1.000
_cell.length_b   1.000
_cell.length_c   1.000
_cell.angle_alpha   90.00
_cell.angle_beta   90.00
_cell.angle_gamma   90.00
#
_symmetry.space_group_name_H-M   'P 1'
#
loop_
_entity.id
_entity.type
_entity.pdbx_description
1 polymer ?
#
loop_
_entity_poly.entity_id
_entity_poly.type
_entity_poly.pdbx_seq_one_letter_code
_entity_poly.pdbx_strand_id
1 'polypeptide(L)' 'MNAQVSDVELAMPAPLVFTDAAAAKVKTLIEEEGNPELKLRVFVQGGGCSGFQ' A
#
# COMPACT_ATOMS: atom_id res chain seq x y z
N MET A 1 -26.25 -32.12 -7.50
CA MET A 1 -25.82 -30.72 -7.31
C MET A 1 -24.45 -30.76 -6.65
N ASN A 2 -23.38 -30.55 -7.41
CA ASN A 2 -22.02 -30.73 -6.90
C ASN A 2 -21.41 -29.35 -6.62
N ALA A 3 -21.25 -29.03 -5.34
CA ALA A 3 -20.46 -27.90 -4.87
C ALA A 3 -18.98 -28.21 -5.14
N GLN A 4 -18.33 -27.40 -5.98
CA GLN A 4 -16.88 -27.35 -6.09
C GLN A 4 -16.44 -25.99 -5.59
N VAL A 5 -15.93 -25.96 -4.37
CA VAL A 5 -15.25 -24.79 -3.81
C VAL A 5 -13.80 -24.92 -4.26
N SER A 6 -13.44 -24.14 -5.27
CA SER A 6 -12.08 -24.05 -5.79
C SER A 6 -11.18 -23.44 -4.72
N ASP A 7 -10.16 -24.21 -4.34
CA ASP A 7 -9.10 -23.87 -3.40
C ASP A 7 -8.50 -22.49 -3.74
N VAL A 8 -8.83 -21.49 -2.92
CA VAL A 8 -8.18 -20.19 -2.97
C VAL A 8 -6.96 -20.31 -2.06
N GLU A 9 -5.84 -20.77 -2.62
CA GLU A 9 -4.53 -20.68 -2.00
C GLU A 9 -4.32 -19.22 -1.57
N LEU A 10 -4.40 -18.96 -0.25
CA LEU A 10 -4.22 -17.64 0.34
C LEU A 10 -2.75 -17.27 0.26
N ALA A 11 -2.26 -17.00 -0.96
CA ALA A 11 -0.93 -16.49 -1.21
C ALA A 11 -0.79 -15.17 -0.46
N MET A 12 -0.02 -15.19 0.64
CA MET A 12 0.26 -13.98 1.40
C MET A 12 0.90 -12.98 0.43
N PRO A 13 0.28 -11.81 0.20
CA PRO A 13 0.79 -10.85 -0.76
C PRO A 13 2.22 -10.47 -0.36
N ALA A 14 3.08 -10.32 -1.37
CA ALA A 14 4.47 -9.94 -1.14
C ALA A 14 4.54 -8.66 -0.29
N PRO A 15 5.48 -8.56 0.66
CA PRO A 15 5.66 -7.36 1.46
C PRO A 15 5.83 -6.13 0.57
N LEU A 16 5.10 -5.07 0.87
CA LEU A 16 5.21 -3.80 0.15
C LEU A 16 6.59 -3.20 0.46
N VAL A 17 7.44 -3.06 -0.55
CA VAL A 17 8.78 -2.50 -0.37
C VAL A 17 8.67 -0.99 -0.21
N PHE A 18 8.91 -0.51 1.00
CA PHE A 18 8.98 0.91 1.29
C PHE A 18 10.43 1.39 1.12
N THR A 19 10.68 2.17 0.06
CA THR A 19 12.03 2.64 -0.27
C THR A 19 12.49 3.76 0.66
N ASP A 20 13.80 3.92 0.79
CA ASP A 20 14.41 4.95 1.64
C ASP A 20 13.99 6.38 1.20
N ALA A 21 13.89 6.61 -0.11
CA ALA A 21 13.39 7.86 -0.67
C ALA A 21 11.94 8.17 -0.28
N ALA A 22 11.07 7.15 -0.25
CA ALA A 22 9.69 7.31 0.20
C ALA A 22 9.63 7.60 1.71
N ALA A 23 10.47 6.93 2.51
CA ALA A 23 10.59 7.17 3.95
C ALA A 23 11.04 8.61 4.27
N ALA A 24 12.06 9.10 3.57
CA ALA A 24 12.53 10.48 3.72
C ALA A 24 11.40 11.49 3.44
N LYS A 25 10.64 11.29 2.37
CA LYS A 25 9.52 12.19 2.02
C LYS A 25 8.41 12.18 3.05
N VAL A 26 8.02 11.00 3.54
CA VAL A 26 7.00 10.88 4.59
C VAL A 26 7.48 11.53 5.89
N LYS A 27 8.76 11.36 6.24
CA LYS A 27 9.35 12.00 7.41
C LYS A 27 9.26 13.52 7.33
N THR A 28 9.62 14.12 6.19
CA THR A 28 9.48 15.57 5.98
C THR A 28 8.04 16.03 6.17
N LEU A 29 7.05 15.31 5.64
CA LEU A 29 5.64 15.66 5.82
C LEU A 29 5.20 15.63 7.30
N ILE A 30 5.68 14.65 8.07
CA ILE A 30 5.41 14.54 9.50
C ILE A 30 6.03 15.72 10.27
N GLU A 31 7.27 16.08 9.92
CA GLU A 31 7.99 17.20 10.53
C GLU A 31 7.34 18.55 10.21
N GLU A 32 6.87 18.75 8.97
CA GLU A 32 6.17 19.99 8.56
C GLU A 32 4.82 20.16 9.25
N GLU A 33 4.08 19.08 9.47
CA GLU A 33 2.80 19.12 10.17
C GLU A 33 2.97 19.14 11.71
N GLY A 34 4.18 18.85 12.21
CA GLY A 34 4.52 18.89 13.64
C GLY A 34 3.82 17.81 14.47
N ASN A 35 3.26 16.78 13.84
CA ASN A 35 2.48 15.74 14.50
C ASN A 35 3.12 14.35 14.32
N PRO A 36 3.86 13.86 15.33
CA PRO A 36 4.51 12.54 15.26
C PRO A 36 3.52 11.37 15.26
N GLU A 37 2.24 11.61 15.54
CA GLU A 37 1.20 10.56 15.54
C GLU A 37 0.59 10.31 14.15
N LEU A 38 1.03 11.03 13.13
CA LEU A 38 0.59 10.84 11.75
C LEU A 38 0.94 9.44 11.24
N LYS A 39 0.00 8.83 10.52
CA LYS A 39 0.12 7.47 9.98
C LYS A 39 0.02 7.50 8.46
N LEU A 40 0.93 6.78 7.81
CA LEU A 40 0.87 6.60 6.36
C LEU A 40 -0.28 5.64 6.00
N ARG A 41 -1.23 6.15 5.23
CA ARG A 41 -2.30 5.33 4.63
C ARG A 41 -2.09 5.25 3.13
N VAL A 42 -1.91 4.02 2.63
CA VAL A 42 -1.81 3.75 1.20
C VAL A 42 -3.21 3.51 0.65
N PHE A 43 -3.53 4.16 -0.47
CA PHE A 43 -4.74 3.92 -1.24
C PHE A 43 -4.35 3.72 -2.71
N VAL A 44 -5.10 2.88 -3.42
CA VAL A 44 -4.89 2.66 -4.84
C VAL A 44 -5.87 3.56 -5.58
N GLN A 45 -5.39 4.57 -6.30
CA GLN A 45 -6.20 5.23 -7.31
C GLN A 45 -6.06 4.49 -8.63
N GLY A 46 -7.21 4.24 -9.27
CA GLY A 46 -7.26 3.68 -10.62
C GLY A 46 -6.67 4.68 -11.62
N GLY A 47 -5.36 4.57 -11.88
CA GLY A 47 -4.77 5.18 -13.07
C GLY A 47 -5.15 4.33 -14.28
N GLY A 48 -5.48 4.99 -15.39
CA GLY A 48 -5.84 4.32 -16.64
C GLY A 48 -4.69 3.51 -17.24
N CYS A 49 -4.51 3.52 -18.55
CA CYS A 49 -3.49 2.71 -19.23
C CYS A 49 -2.03 2.95 -18.73
N SER A 50 -1.76 4.06 -18.04
CA SER A 50 -0.46 4.40 -17.45
C SER A 50 -0.17 3.75 -16.08
N GLY A 51 -1.10 2.97 -15.53
CA GLY A 51 -0.92 2.22 -14.27
C GLY A 51 -1.35 2.95 -12.99
N PHE A 52 -1.45 2.20 -11.89
CA PHE A 52 -1.93 2.63 -10.58
C PHE A 52 -0.88 3.50 -9.87
N GLN A 53 -1.29 4.68 -9.39
CA GLN A 53 -0.43 5.70 -8.80
C GLN A 53 -0.98 6.16 -7.45
#